data_AF-A0A7R9PNC7-F1
#
_entry.id   AF-A0A7R9PNC7-F1
#
_cell.length_a   1.000
_cell.length_b   1.000
_cell.length_c   1.000
_cell.angle_alpha   90.00
_cell.angle_beta   90.00
_cell.angle_gamma   90.00
#
_symmetry.space_group_name_H-M   'P 1'
#
loop_
_entity.id
_entity.type
_entity.pdbx_description
1 polymer ?
#
loop_
_entity_poly.entity_id
_entity_poly.type
_entity_poly.pdbx_seq_one_letter_code
_entity_poly.pdbx_strand_id
1 'polypeptide(L)'
;MDHMDNEVLKMMLGDAEVLTDADRLEASMGQTIHRRKTINCGVVDPSVVADFDRIPLQYLGFCAWTFVEGCGALIPANQNMGVLRWNGNYYAFSSPDAAYQFDRDPDKYIKAAANLARVHPELINLLQLHEQMVASRSLGELPPRIPEPLMKRDIEMQTELHPIPSYIDPDYTWNEWELKRKAIQLANICRSKTHSTQTNNSHKRASIGVQAQQPKDVGCQTKRDTSTNVPKLQNFIFGLRGRKENVQHVISLTRPVRE
;
A
#
# COMPACT_ATOMS: atom_id res chain seq x y z
N MET A 1 -28.55 19.36 11.88
CA MET A 1 -27.81 20.56 11.46
C MET A 1 -28.47 21.02 10.17
N ASP A 2 -29.77 21.30 10.22
CA ASP A 2 -30.58 21.51 9.00
C ASP A 2 -31.77 22.40 9.35
N HIS A 3 -31.62 23.67 9.04
CA HIS A 3 -32.64 24.58 8.51
C HIS A 3 -31.98 25.95 8.38
N MET A 4 -31.24 26.14 7.28
CA MET A 4 -31.11 27.49 6.73
C MET A 4 -32.49 27.83 6.17
N ASP A 5 -33.17 28.80 6.78
CA ASP A 5 -34.49 29.23 6.33
C ASP A 5 -34.41 29.69 4.88
N ASN A 6 -35.26 29.13 4.02
CA ASN A 6 -35.31 29.44 2.58
C ASN A 6 -35.47 30.94 2.30
N GLU A 7 -36.01 31.71 3.26
CA GLU A 7 -36.08 33.17 3.17
C GLU A 7 -34.71 33.84 3.20
N VAL A 8 -33.78 33.35 4.04
CA VAL A 8 -32.41 33.87 4.12
C VAL A 8 -31.66 33.55 2.83
N LEU A 9 -31.83 32.34 2.30
CA LEU A 9 -31.26 31.97 0.99
C LEU A 9 -31.78 32.89 -0.12
N LYS A 10 -33.09 33.15 -0.15
CA LYS A 10 -33.71 34.04 -1.15
C LYS A 10 -33.23 35.49 -1.02
N MET A 11 -32.99 35.96 0.20
CA MET A 11 -32.45 37.30 0.47
C MET A 11 -30.99 37.45 0.01
N MET A 12 -30.19 36.37 0.08
CA MET A 12 -28.79 36.34 -0.36
C MET A 12 -28.65 36.15 -1.89
N LEU A 13 -29.61 35.47 -2.53
CA LEU A 13 -29.64 35.24 -3.98
C LEU A 13 -30.25 36.38 -4.79
N GLY A 14 -31.07 37.23 -4.16
CA GLY A 14 -31.78 38.30 -4.87
C GLY A 14 -32.72 37.73 -5.94
N ASP A 15 -32.59 38.21 -7.17
CA ASP A 15 -33.39 37.76 -8.33
C ASP A 15 -32.72 36.61 -9.12
N ALA A 16 -31.57 36.09 -8.66
CA ALA A 16 -30.86 35.04 -9.38
C ALA A 16 -31.49 33.65 -9.13
N GLU A 17 -31.88 32.96 -10.19
CA GLU A 17 -32.36 31.58 -10.12
C GLU A 17 -31.18 30.61 -9.92
N VAL A 18 -31.28 29.75 -8.90
CA VAL A 18 -30.31 28.67 -8.67
C VAL A 18 -30.63 27.50 -9.59
N LEU A 19 -29.89 27.39 -10.69
CA LEU A 19 -30.01 26.27 -11.62
C LEU A 19 -29.42 25.00 -11.01
N THR A 20 -30.17 23.91 -11.06
CA THR A 20 -29.67 22.57 -10.71
C THR A 20 -28.73 22.04 -11.80
N ASP A 21 -27.96 21.01 -11.48
CA ASP A 21 -27.07 20.37 -12.45
C ASP A 21 -27.84 19.77 -13.65
N ALA A 22 -29.07 19.29 -13.43
CA ALA A 22 -29.95 18.83 -14.49
C ALA A 22 -30.35 19.99 -15.41
N ASP A 23 -30.80 21.12 -14.85
CA ASP A 23 -31.21 22.30 -15.63
C ASP A 23 -30.04 22.85 -16.46
N ARG A 24 -28.82 22.82 -15.92
CA ARG A 24 -27.60 23.24 -16.62
C ARG A 24 -27.27 22.33 -17.79
N LEU A 25 -27.43 21.01 -17.61
CA LEU A 25 -27.24 20.05 -18.70
C LEU A 25 -28.30 20.22 -19.78
N GLU A 26 -29.56 20.43 -19.40
CA GLU A 26 -30.66 20.69 -20.33
C GLU A 26 -30.41 21.94 -21.18
N ALA A 27 -29.95 23.04 -20.56
CA ALA A 27 -29.61 24.28 -21.27
C ALA A 27 -28.48 24.11 -22.30
N SER A 28 -27.59 23.13 -22.08
CA SER A 28 -26.49 22.82 -22.99
C SER A 28 -26.85 21.79 -24.07
N MET A 29 -28.04 21.17 -24.00
CA MET A 29 -28.47 20.17 -24.98
C MET A 29 -28.64 20.80 -26.37
N GLY A 30 -28.06 20.15 -27.38
CA GLY A 30 -28.15 20.58 -28.79
C GLY A 30 -27.07 21.60 -29.21
N GLN A 31 -26.25 22.10 -28.29
CA GLN A 31 -25.07 22.88 -28.63
C GLN A 31 -23.94 21.93 -29.08
N THR A 32 -23.20 22.28 -30.14
CA THR A 32 -22.08 21.47 -30.62
C THR A 32 -20.85 22.34 -30.84
N ILE A 33 -19.68 21.80 -30.51
CA ILE A 33 -18.41 22.47 -30.75
C ILE A 33 -18.07 22.30 -32.22
N HIS A 34 -18.33 23.33 -33.03
CA HIS A 34 -18.04 23.24 -34.46
C HIS A 34 -16.53 23.23 -34.70
N ARG A 35 -16.04 22.31 -35.56
CA ARG A 35 -14.72 22.41 -36.19
C ARG A 35 -14.62 23.67 -37.06
N ARG A 36 -14.36 24.83 -36.46
CA ARG A 36 -13.84 25.98 -37.21
C ARG A 36 -12.35 25.80 -37.45
N LYS A 37 -11.85 26.37 -38.55
CA LYS A 37 -10.43 26.41 -38.95
C LYS A 37 -9.48 27.04 -37.91
N THR A 38 -9.99 27.54 -36.80
CA THR A 38 -9.28 28.29 -35.76
C THR A 38 -9.11 27.51 -34.46
N ILE A 39 -9.40 26.20 -34.46
CA ILE A 39 -9.25 25.37 -33.26
C ILE A 39 -7.88 24.68 -33.29
N ASN A 40 -7.03 24.99 -32.31
CA ASN A 40 -5.70 24.37 -32.17
C ASN A 40 -5.80 22.95 -31.60
N CYS A 41 -6.81 22.69 -30.78
CA CYS A 41 -7.08 21.39 -30.18
C CYS A 41 -7.92 20.50 -31.12
N GLY A 42 -7.72 19.18 -31.05
CA GLY A 42 -8.50 18.25 -31.87
C GLY A 42 -9.91 18.07 -31.32
N VAL A 43 -10.94 18.52 -32.02
CA VAL A 43 -12.33 18.25 -31.63
C VAL A 43 -12.70 16.82 -32.03
N VAL A 44 -13.21 16.05 -31.06
CA VAL A 44 -13.75 14.70 -31.25
C VAL A 44 -15.26 14.75 -31.01
N ASP A 45 -16.00 14.46 -32.08
CA ASP A 45 -17.46 14.42 -32.05
C ASP A 45 -17.94 13.02 -31.62
N PRO A 46 -19.02 12.91 -30.83
CA PRO A 46 -19.59 11.63 -30.40
C PRO A 46 -19.99 10.74 -31.59
N SER A 47 -20.40 11.34 -32.71
CA SER A 47 -20.86 10.62 -33.89
C SER A 47 -19.74 9.92 -34.68
N VAL A 48 -18.47 10.24 -34.41
CA VAL A 48 -17.32 9.78 -35.21
C VAL A 48 -16.61 8.59 -34.55
N VAL A 49 -16.77 8.38 -33.25
CA VAL A 49 -16.04 7.36 -32.48
C VAL A 49 -17.01 6.34 -31.89
N ALA A 50 -16.84 5.06 -32.25
CA ALA A 50 -17.72 3.97 -31.82
C ALA A 50 -17.68 3.67 -30.30
N ASP A 51 -16.62 4.05 -29.60
CA ASP A 51 -16.43 3.85 -28.15
C ASP A 51 -16.33 5.20 -27.39
N PHE A 52 -17.15 6.19 -27.76
CA PHE A 52 -17.08 7.53 -27.16
C PHE A 52 -17.36 7.55 -25.65
N ASP A 53 -18.28 6.71 -25.17
CA ASP A 53 -18.65 6.63 -23.75
C ASP A 53 -17.54 6.08 -22.84
N ARG A 54 -16.52 5.43 -23.43
CA ARG A 54 -15.40 4.83 -22.69
C ARG A 54 -14.16 5.72 -22.67
N ILE A 55 -14.22 6.89 -23.30
CA ILE A 55 -13.07 7.79 -23.36
C ILE A 55 -12.79 8.33 -21.94
N PRO A 56 -11.57 8.16 -21.40
CA PRO A 56 -11.22 8.70 -20.10
C PRO A 56 -11.19 10.23 -20.19
N LEU A 57 -12.20 10.86 -19.60
CA LEU A 57 -12.29 12.31 -19.51
C LEU A 57 -11.45 12.83 -18.36
N GLN A 58 -10.67 13.87 -18.65
CA GLN A 58 -9.96 14.61 -17.63
C GLN A 58 -10.96 15.32 -16.72
N TYR A 59 -10.58 15.46 -15.44
CA TYR A 59 -11.43 16.03 -14.40
C TYR A 59 -12.76 15.29 -14.25
N LEU A 60 -12.80 13.99 -14.54
CA LEU A 60 -13.99 13.12 -14.39
C LEU A 60 -15.24 13.65 -15.13
N GLY A 61 -15.06 14.41 -16.22
CA GLY A 61 -16.18 14.96 -16.99
C GLY A 61 -16.76 16.27 -16.45
N PHE A 62 -16.04 16.98 -15.56
CA PHE A 62 -16.35 18.37 -15.25
C PHE A 62 -15.76 19.33 -16.29
N CYS A 63 -16.36 20.52 -16.40
CA CYS A 63 -15.91 21.53 -17.35
C CYS A 63 -14.54 22.10 -16.96
N ALA A 64 -13.54 21.92 -17.85
CA ALA A 64 -12.16 22.31 -17.58
C ALA A 64 -11.96 23.83 -17.46
N TRP A 65 -12.73 24.63 -18.21
CA TRP A 65 -12.63 26.09 -18.19
C TRP A 65 -13.25 26.69 -16.92
N THR A 66 -14.47 26.26 -16.55
CA THR A 66 -15.15 26.76 -15.34
C THR A 66 -14.43 26.33 -14.08
N PHE A 67 -13.76 25.17 -14.11
CA PHE A 67 -12.93 24.72 -13.00
C PHE A 67 -11.81 25.73 -12.67
N VAL A 68 -11.20 26.34 -13.68
CA VAL A 68 -10.12 27.32 -13.48
C VAL A 68 -10.67 28.71 -13.17
N GLU A 69 -11.59 29.23 -13.98
CA GLU A 69 -12.14 30.59 -13.81
C GLU A 69 -13.01 30.71 -12.56
N GLY A 70 -13.71 29.64 -12.19
CA GLY A 70 -14.53 29.55 -10.99
C GLY A 70 -13.75 29.11 -9.74
N CYS A 71 -12.42 29.17 -9.76
CA CYS A 71 -11.56 28.84 -8.62
C CYS A 71 -11.89 27.48 -7.95
N GLY A 72 -12.11 26.43 -8.75
CA GLY A 72 -12.49 25.10 -8.27
C GLY A 72 -13.99 24.77 -8.43
N ALA A 73 -14.76 25.62 -9.11
CA ALA A 73 -16.17 25.35 -9.40
C ALA A 73 -16.34 24.11 -10.31
N LEU A 74 -16.99 23.09 -9.78
CA LEU A 74 -17.30 21.86 -10.50
C LEU A 74 -18.67 21.99 -11.16
N ILE A 75 -18.66 22.21 -12.47
CA ILE A 75 -19.88 22.25 -13.29
C ILE A 75 -19.86 21.04 -14.21
N PRO A 76 -20.93 20.23 -14.24
CA PRO A 76 -21.00 19.05 -15.10
C PRO A 76 -20.86 19.48 -16.57
N ALA A 77 -20.01 18.78 -17.31
CA ALA A 77 -19.87 19.01 -18.74
C ALA A 77 -20.80 18.10 -19.53
N ASN A 78 -21.19 18.56 -20.72
CA ASN A 78 -22.03 17.79 -21.62
C ASN A 78 -21.17 17.17 -22.73
N GLN A 79 -20.99 15.87 -22.66
CA GLN A 79 -20.16 15.11 -23.60
C GLN A 79 -20.74 15.08 -25.02
N ASN A 80 -22.07 15.20 -25.16
CA ASN A 80 -22.76 15.20 -26.44
C ASN A 80 -22.40 16.41 -27.32
N MET A 81 -21.85 17.46 -26.71
CA MET A 81 -21.41 18.67 -27.42
C MET A 81 -20.10 18.47 -28.19
N GLY A 82 -19.36 17.40 -27.88
CA GLY A 82 -18.01 17.15 -28.34
C GLY A 82 -16.97 17.36 -27.25
N VAL A 83 -15.85 16.64 -27.35
CA VAL A 83 -14.73 16.73 -26.41
C VAL A 83 -13.50 17.28 -27.13
N LEU A 84 -12.73 18.13 -26.44
CA LEU A 84 -11.47 18.66 -26.97
C LEU A 84 -10.33 17.73 -26.55
N ARG A 85 -9.53 17.32 -27.53
CA ARG A 85 -8.31 16.54 -27.33
C ARG A 85 -7.09 17.46 -27.33
N TRP A 86 -6.33 17.44 -26.25
CA TRP A 86 -5.07 18.18 -26.10
C TRP A 86 -4.03 17.33 -25.35
N ASN A 87 -2.79 17.27 -25.87
CA ASN A 87 -1.67 16.50 -25.29
C ASN A 87 -2.01 15.04 -24.90
N GLY A 88 -2.89 14.38 -25.67
CA GLY A 88 -3.31 13.00 -25.41
C GLY A 88 -4.46 12.84 -24.41
N ASN A 89 -4.87 13.92 -23.74
CA ASN A 89 -6.01 13.93 -22.80
C ASN A 89 -7.27 14.49 -23.47
N TYR A 90 -8.43 14.12 -22.92
CA TYR A 90 -9.75 14.55 -23.40
C TYR A 90 -10.43 15.43 -22.36
N TYR A 91 -10.91 16.59 -22.79
CA TYR A 91 -11.55 17.59 -21.94
C TYR A 91 -12.99 17.82 -22.39
N ALA A 92 -13.90 17.89 -21.43
CA ALA A 92 -15.31 18.18 -21.65
C ALA A 92 -15.65 19.60 -21.15
N PHE A 93 -16.71 20.20 -21.71
CA PHE A 93 -17.11 21.58 -21.41
C PHE A 93 -18.63 21.70 -21.18
N SER A 94 -19.01 22.75 -20.45
CA SER A 94 -20.42 23.09 -20.18
C SER A 94 -21.06 23.93 -21.29
N SER A 95 -20.25 24.67 -22.07
CA SER A 95 -20.70 25.54 -23.16
C SER A 95 -19.68 25.55 -24.31
N PRO A 96 -20.09 25.86 -25.56
CA PRO A 96 -19.14 25.95 -26.67
C PRO A 96 -18.20 27.14 -26.48
N ASP A 97 -18.64 28.21 -25.82
CA ASP A 97 -17.82 29.38 -25.54
C ASP A 97 -16.68 29.04 -24.56
N ALA A 98 -16.96 28.22 -23.55
CA ALA A 98 -15.93 27.71 -22.63
C ALA A 98 -14.86 26.89 -23.39
N ALA A 99 -15.30 26.06 -24.35
CA ALA A 99 -14.40 25.31 -25.22
C ALA A 99 -13.52 26.23 -26.09
N TYR A 100 -14.10 27.27 -26.71
CA TYR A 100 -13.35 28.22 -27.51
C TYR A 100 -12.37 29.06 -26.69
N GLN A 101 -12.69 29.38 -25.43
CA GLN A 101 -11.77 30.09 -24.55
C GLN A 101 -10.61 29.20 -24.12
N PHE A 102 -10.88 27.94 -23.77
CA PHE A 102 -9.86 26.96 -23.45
C PHE A 102 -8.90 26.72 -24.62
N ASP A 103 -9.43 26.65 -25.84
CA ASP A 103 -8.65 26.40 -27.05
C ASP A 103 -7.63 27.51 -27.38
N ARG A 104 -7.85 28.75 -26.92
CA ARG A 104 -6.89 29.86 -27.12
C ARG A 104 -5.53 29.58 -26.46
N ASP A 105 -5.54 28.99 -25.27
CA ASP A 105 -4.32 28.69 -24.50
C ASP A 105 -4.56 27.53 -23.51
N PRO A 106 -4.61 26.27 -23.99
CA PRO A 106 -4.94 25.12 -23.16
C PRO A 106 -3.89 24.85 -22.08
N ASP A 107 -2.61 25.12 -22.36
CA ASP A 107 -1.52 24.88 -21.41
C ASP A 107 -1.60 25.80 -20.19
N LYS A 108 -2.06 27.05 -20.38
CA LYS A 108 -2.34 27.98 -19.27
C LYS A 108 -3.40 27.42 -18.34
N TYR A 109 -4.51 26.92 -18.88
CA TYR A 109 -5.60 26.37 -18.07
C TYR A 109 -5.18 25.09 -17.33
N ILE A 110 -4.39 24.22 -17.98
CA ILE A 110 -3.88 22.99 -17.33
C ILE A 110 -2.93 23.32 -16.17
N LYS A 111 -2.02 24.30 -16.35
CA LYS A 111 -1.14 24.76 -15.27
C LYS A 111 -1.91 25.44 -14.14
N ALA A 112 -2.91 26.24 -14.48
CA ALA A 112 -3.77 26.88 -13.49
C ALA A 112 -4.60 25.86 -12.69
N ALA A 113 -5.11 24.82 -13.35
CA ALA A 113 -5.79 23.69 -12.69
C ALA A 113 -4.85 22.95 -11.72
N ALA A 114 -3.59 22.70 -12.12
CA ALA A 114 -2.60 22.11 -11.23
C ALA A 114 -2.28 23.01 -10.02
N ASN A 115 -2.18 24.34 -10.24
CA ASN A 115 -1.98 25.29 -9.15
C ASN A 115 -3.16 25.34 -8.18
N LEU A 116 -4.41 25.29 -8.68
CA LEU A 116 -5.60 25.20 -7.83
C LEU A 116 -5.58 23.92 -6.98
N ALA A 117 -5.20 22.79 -7.58
CA ALA A 117 -5.06 21.53 -6.86
C ALA A 117 -3.93 21.55 -5.81
N ARG A 118 -2.89 22.40 -5.99
CA ARG A 118 -1.86 22.64 -4.96
C ARG A 118 -2.38 23.44 -3.77
N VAL A 119 -3.24 24.42 -4.03
CA VAL A 119 -3.88 25.22 -2.97
C VAL A 119 -4.93 24.39 -2.22
N HIS A 120 -5.67 23.55 -2.96
CA HIS A 120 -6.77 22.72 -2.49
C HIS A 120 -6.48 21.24 -2.74
N PRO A 121 -5.74 20.55 -1.85
CA PRO A 121 -5.32 19.16 -2.05
C PRO A 121 -6.50 18.16 -2.11
N GLU A 122 -7.67 18.53 -1.58
CA GLU A 122 -8.92 17.78 -1.72
C GLU A 122 -9.30 17.53 -3.18
N LEU A 123 -8.99 18.49 -4.07
CA LEU A 123 -9.27 18.39 -5.51
C LEU A 123 -8.37 17.34 -6.18
N ILE A 124 -7.17 17.07 -5.64
CA ILE A 124 -6.27 16.06 -6.20
C ILE A 124 -6.90 14.67 -6.09
N ASN A 125 -7.45 14.35 -4.92
CA ASN A 125 -8.09 13.06 -4.69
C ASN A 125 -9.45 12.97 -5.39
N LEU A 126 -10.23 14.05 -5.35
CA LEU A 126 -11.56 14.11 -5.96
C LEU A 126 -11.50 13.96 -7.48
N LEU A 127 -10.60 14.67 -8.16
CA LEU A 127 -10.47 14.69 -9.62
C LEU A 127 -9.39 13.73 -10.14
N GLN A 128 -8.80 12.92 -9.26
CA GLN A 128 -7.76 11.93 -9.57
C GLN A 128 -6.54 12.54 -10.31
N LEU A 129 -6.08 13.71 -9.87
CA LEU A 129 -5.00 14.47 -10.55
C LEU A 129 -3.58 14.02 -10.19
N HIS A 130 -3.41 12.89 -9.51
CA HIS A 130 -2.13 12.41 -9.01
C HIS A 130 -1.03 12.38 -10.07
N GLU A 131 -1.32 11.84 -11.27
CA GLU A 131 -0.33 11.76 -12.36
C GLU A 131 0.07 13.14 -12.87
N GLN A 132 -0.88 14.07 -13.00
CA GLN A 132 -0.60 15.45 -13.42
C GLN A 132 0.19 16.22 -12.37
N MET A 133 -0.04 15.93 -11.08
CA MET A 133 0.72 16.51 -9.98
C MET A 133 2.15 15.98 -9.92
N VAL A 134 2.36 14.70 -10.25
CA VAL A 134 3.70 14.10 -10.38
C VAL A 134 4.44 14.65 -11.60
N ALA A 135 3.77 14.73 -12.75
CA ALA A 135 4.36 15.27 -13.98
C ALA A 135 4.69 16.77 -13.89
N SER A 136 3.91 17.55 -13.13
CA SER A 136 4.16 18.97 -12.88
C SER A 136 5.16 19.24 -11.75
N ARG A 137 5.77 18.21 -11.14
CA ARG A 137 6.92 18.40 -10.24
C ARG A 137 8.11 18.90 -11.04
N SER A 138 8.24 20.23 -11.12
CA SER A 138 9.49 20.86 -11.52
C SER A 138 10.58 20.45 -10.53
N LEU A 139 11.71 19.96 -11.04
CA LEU A 139 12.85 19.47 -10.25
C LEU A 139 13.45 20.51 -9.28
N GLY A 140 13.04 21.79 -9.38
CA GLY A 140 13.61 22.93 -8.64
C GLY A 140 12.92 23.27 -7.31
N GLU A 141 11.74 22.73 -7.02
CA GLU A 141 10.96 23.06 -5.79
C GLU A 141 10.72 21.82 -4.91
N LEU A 142 11.71 20.93 -4.80
CA LEU A 142 11.61 19.81 -3.87
C LEU A 142 12.25 20.21 -2.52
N PRO A 143 11.51 20.24 -1.40
CA PRO A 143 12.13 19.91 -0.12
C PRO A 143 12.81 18.53 -0.25
N PRO A 144 13.94 18.29 0.45
CA PRO A 144 14.69 17.04 0.34
C PRO A 144 13.72 15.88 0.45
N ARG A 145 13.77 14.94 -0.52
CA ARG A 145 12.91 13.74 -0.59
C ARG A 145 12.65 13.24 0.82
N ILE A 146 11.46 13.50 1.35
CA ILE A 146 10.99 12.81 2.55
C ILE A 146 10.90 11.37 2.08
N PRO A 147 11.73 10.45 2.61
CA PRO A 147 11.64 9.05 2.23
C PRO A 147 10.18 8.64 2.44
N GLU A 148 9.58 8.03 1.42
CA GLU A 148 8.26 7.44 1.58
C GLU A 148 8.24 6.63 2.87
N PRO A 149 7.20 6.75 3.71
CA PRO A 149 7.15 6.03 4.96
C PRO A 149 7.29 4.54 4.66
N LEU A 150 8.47 4.00 4.96
CA LEU A 150 8.76 2.58 4.80
C LEU A 150 7.70 1.85 5.61
N MET A 151 6.78 1.18 4.94
CA MET A 151 5.75 0.37 5.57
C MET A 151 6.44 -0.84 6.19
N LYS A 152 6.90 -0.67 7.44
CA LYS A 152 7.53 -1.74 8.22
C LYS A 152 6.43 -2.70 8.65
N ARG A 153 6.62 -3.97 8.36
CA ARG A 153 5.79 -5.07 8.84
C ARG A 153 6.66 -5.93 9.73
N ASP A 154 6.17 -6.25 10.91
CA ASP A 154 6.82 -7.23 11.77
C ASP A 154 6.50 -8.62 11.24
N ILE A 155 7.54 -9.42 10.99
CA ILE A 155 7.44 -10.81 10.57
C ILE A 155 8.17 -11.62 11.63
N GLU A 156 7.42 -12.43 12.38
CA GLU A 156 7.99 -13.41 13.29
C GLU A 156 8.13 -14.73 12.55
N MET A 157 9.34 -15.26 12.48
CA MET A 157 9.63 -16.59 11.97
C MET A 157 10.24 -17.40 13.11
N GLN A 158 9.59 -18.49 13.49
CA GLN A 158 10.12 -19.43 14.46
C GLN A 158 11.28 -20.19 13.80
N THR A 159 12.52 -19.78 14.05
CA THR A 159 13.69 -20.55 13.64
C THR A 159 13.66 -21.93 14.29
N GLU A 160 13.90 -22.96 13.49
CA GLU A 160 14.02 -24.33 13.95
C GLU A 160 15.07 -24.43 15.06
N LEU A 161 14.74 -25.06 16.18
CA LEU A 161 15.61 -25.13 17.35
C LEU A 161 16.92 -25.88 17.04
N HIS A 162 16.85 -26.88 16.15
CA HIS A 162 17.96 -27.74 15.73
C HIS A 162 17.87 -28.02 14.21
N PRO A 163 18.35 -27.10 13.35
CA PRO A 163 18.42 -27.39 11.93
C PRO A 163 19.40 -28.55 11.72
N ILE A 164 18.90 -29.69 11.26
CA ILE A 164 19.75 -30.78 10.79
C ILE A 164 20.46 -30.23 9.56
N PRO A 165 21.80 -30.12 9.54
CA PRO A 165 22.49 -29.61 8.37
C PRO A 165 22.20 -30.57 7.21
N SER A 166 21.55 -30.07 6.17
CA SER A 166 21.43 -30.79 4.91
C SER A 166 22.83 -30.91 4.29
N TYR A 167 23.49 -32.03 4.55
CA TYR A 167 24.78 -32.32 3.93
C TYR A 167 24.53 -32.87 2.53
N ILE A 168 24.55 -31.94 1.56
CA ILE A 168 24.63 -32.29 0.14
C ILE A 168 26.11 -32.33 -0.19
N ASP A 169 26.63 -33.53 -0.45
CA ASP A 169 27.99 -33.72 -0.91
C ASP A 169 28.08 -33.23 -2.37
N PRO A 170 28.78 -32.11 -2.65
CA PRO A 170 28.91 -31.56 -4.00
C PRO A 170 29.74 -32.46 -4.92
N ASP A 171 30.54 -33.38 -4.37
CA ASP A 171 31.38 -34.30 -5.12
C ASP A 171 30.72 -35.68 -5.33
N TYR A 172 29.51 -35.87 -4.80
CA TYR A 172 28.75 -37.11 -4.94
C TYR A 172 28.38 -37.37 -6.40
N THR A 173 28.79 -38.53 -6.90
CA THR A 173 28.48 -39.01 -8.24
C THR A 173 27.92 -40.42 -8.16
N TRP A 174 26.70 -40.62 -8.68
CA TRP A 174 26.02 -41.93 -8.68
C TRP A 174 26.52 -42.87 -9.78
N ASN A 175 27.25 -42.36 -10.78
CA ASN A 175 27.74 -43.12 -11.91
C ASN A 175 29.01 -43.91 -11.55
N GLU A 176 28.91 -45.24 -11.58
CA GLU A 176 30.01 -46.16 -11.25
C GLU A 176 31.24 -45.97 -12.16
N TRP A 177 31.04 -45.65 -13.45
CA TRP A 177 32.15 -45.43 -14.39
C TRP A 177 32.91 -44.14 -14.12
N GLU A 178 32.25 -43.14 -13.55
CA GLU A 178 32.87 -41.90 -13.14
C GLU A 178 33.70 -42.10 -11.87
N LEU A 179 33.20 -42.89 -10.91
CA LEU A 179 33.96 -43.32 -9.74
C LEU A 179 35.22 -44.10 -10.13
N LYS A 180 35.12 -45.04 -11.08
CA LYS A 180 36.28 -45.78 -11.60
C LYS A 180 37.32 -44.86 -12.25
N ARG A 181 36.89 -43.88 -13.04
CA ARG A 181 37.80 -42.87 -13.63
C ARG A 181 38.48 -42.01 -12.56
N LYS A 182 37.74 -41.51 -11.57
CA LYS A 182 38.28 -40.74 -10.43
C LYS A 182 39.30 -41.56 -9.64
N ALA A 183 39.02 -42.85 -9.38
CA ALA A 183 39.93 -43.75 -8.68
C ALA A 183 41.24 -43.99 -9.47
N ILE A 184 41.17 -44.17 -10.78
CA ILE A 184 42.36 -44.30 -11.65
C ILE A 184 43.17 -42.99 -11.63
N GLN A 185 42.51 -41.84 -11.70
CA GLN A 185 43.17 -40.54 -11.63
C GLN A 185 43.90 -40.34 -10.30
N LEU A 186 43.25 -40.67 -9.17
CA LEU A 186 43.87 -40.64 -7.85
C LEU A 186 45.06 -41.61 -7.74
N ALA A 187 44.94 -42.83 -8.26
CA ALA A 187 46.04 -43.80 -8.25
C ALA A 187 47.26 -43.29 -9.06
N ASN A 188 47.01 -42.62 -10.19
CA ASN A 188 48.07 -41.98 -10.98
C ASN A 188 48.71 -40.81 -10.23
N ILE A 189 47.92 -39.99 -9.54
CA ILE A 189 48.42 -38.89 -8.69
C ILE A 189 49.26 -39.45 -7.52
N CYS A 190 48.80 -40.50 -6.84
CA CYS A 190 49.54 -41.15 -5.75
C CYS A 190 50.87 -41.77 -6.22
N ARG A 191 50.96 -42.18 -7.49
CA ARG A 191 52.20 -42.67 -8.12
C ARG A 191 53.08 -41.55 -8.67
N SER A 192 52.54 -40.36 -8.85
CA SER A 192 53.31 -39.19 -9.30
C SER A 192 54.18 -38.66 -8.16
N LYS A 193 55.45 -38.39 -8.43
CA LYS A 193 56.35 -37.71 -7.49
C LYS A 193 56.30 -36.21 -7.80
N THR A 194 55.97 -35.40 -6.79
CA THR A 194 55.93 -33.95 -6.92
C THR A 194 57.33 -33.41 -7.25
N HIS A 195 57.49 -32.79 -8.42
CA HIS A 195 58.78 -32.22 -8.83
C HIS A 195 59.01 -30.80 -8.27
N SER A 196 57.93 -30.11 -7.86
CA SER A 196 57.98 -28.82 -7.16
C SER A 196 56.66 -28.50 -6.47
N THR A 197 56.70 -28.01 -5.23
CA THR A 197 55.56 -27.40 -4.53
C THR A 197 55.68 -25.89 -4.66
N GLN A 198 55.07 -25.31 -5.69
CA GLN A 198 54.81 -23.87 -5.69
C GLN A 198 53.34 -23.66 -5.36
N THR A 199 53.05 -23.40 -4.09
CA THR A 199 51.72 -22.98 -3.68
C THR A 199 51.58 -21.49 -3.98
N ASN A 200 50.62 -21.14 -4.84
CA ASN A 200 50.24 -19.74 -5.04
C ASN A 200 49.33 -19.28 -3.88
N ASN A 201 49.89 -19.29 -2.66
CA ASN A 201 49.19 -18.92 -1.43
C ASN A 201 49.75 -17.59 -0.91
N SER A 202 49.25 -16.47 -1.42
CA SER A 202 49.50 -15.18 -0.75
C SER A 202 48.52 -14.04 -1.03
N HIS A 203 47.35 -14.27 -1.66
CA HIS A 203 46.42 -13.17 -2.01
C HIS A 203 45.02 -13.26 -1.40
N LYS A 204 44.78 -14.15 -0.43
CA LYS A 204 43.51 -14.21 0.31
C LYS A 204 43.64 -13.81 1.79
N ARG A 205 44.52 -12.86 2.11
CA ARG A 205 44.41 -12.09 3.37
C ARG A 205 43.46 -10.91 3.16
N ALA A 206 42.18 -11.21 2.91
CA ALA A 206 41.15 -10.20 3.07
C ALA A 206 41.06 -9.90 4.58
N SER A 207 41.28 -8.65 4.96
CA SER A 207 40.99 -8.20 6.33
C SER A 207 39.49 -8.40 6.56
N ILE A 208 39.13 -9.32 7.45
CA ILE A 208 37.76 -9.50 7.90
C ILE A 208 37.42 -8.24 8.72
N GLY A 209 36.62 -7.34 8.15
CA GLY A 209 36.07 -6.21 8.88
C GLY A 209 35.06 -6.73 9.90
N VAL A 210 35.44 -6.76 11.17
CA VAL A 210 34.52 -7.10 12.26
C VAL A 210 33.68 -5.85 12.55
N GLN A 211 32.37 -5.94 12.32
CA GLN A 211 31.45 -4.90 12.79
C GLN A 211 31.24 -5.06 14.29
N ALA A 212 31.77 -4.10 15.06
CA ALA A 212 31.53 -4.02 16.49
C ALA A 212 30.16 -3.37 16.74
N GLN A 213 29.14 -4.20 16.90
CA GLN A 213 27.84 -3.78 17.42
C GLN A 213 27.86 -3.97 18.94
N GLN A 214 27.50 -2.95 19.72
CA GLN A 214 27.37 -3.12 21.16
C GLN A 214 26.25 -4.10 21.50
N PRO A 215 26.46 -5.04 22.45
CA PRO A 215 25.41 -5.91 22.94
C PRO A 215 24.27 -5.06 23.52
N LYS A 216 23.04 -5.32 23.08
CA LYS A 216 21.85 -4.70 23.65
C LYS A 216 21.32 -5.59 24.76
N ASP A 217 21.01 -5.00 25.89
CA ASP A 217 20.39 -5.72 27.00
C ASP A 217 18.90 -5.93 26.69
N VAL A 218 18.47 -7.20 26.66
CA VAL A 218 17.10 -7.59 26.33
C VAL A 218 16.58 -8.45 27.47
N GLY A 219 15.70 -7.88 28.28
CA GLY A 219 14.99 -8.63 29.31
C GLY A 219 13.92 -9.53 28.69
N CYS A 220 13.91 -10.80 29.05
CA CYS A 220 12.82 -11.72 28.75
C CYS A 220 12.19 -12.20 30.06
N GLN A 221 10.86 -12.13 30.14
CA GLN A 221 10.11 -12.62 31.29
C GLN A 221 9.50 -13.98 30.96
N THR A 222 9.83 -15.00 31.74
CA THR A 222 9.18 -16.31 31.64
C THR A 222 7.92 -16.34 32.51
N LYS A 223 6.89 -17.02 32.03
CA LYS A 223 5.67 -17.27 32.80
C LYS A 223 6.01 -18.05 34.08
N ARG A 224 5.54 -17.57 35.23
CA ARG A 224 5.63 -18.30 36.51
C ARG A 224 4.23 -18.71 36.92
N ASP A 225 3.97 -20.01 36.90
CA ASP A 225 2.71 -20.55 37.40
C ASP A 225 2.83 -20.85 38.90
N THR A 226 1.85 -20.36 39.66
CA THR A 226 1.70 -20.62 41.10
C THR A 226 0.35 -21.27 41.35
N SER A 227 0.32 -22.35 42.11
CA SER A 227 -0.92 -23.02 42.52
C SER A 227 -1.08 -22.97 44.04
N THR A 228 -2.32 -22.80 44.50
CA THR A 228 -2.69 -22.97 45.90
C THR A 228 -3.45 -24.30 46.06
N ASN A 229 -3.15 -25.06 47.11
CA ASN A 229 -3.86 -26.30 47.42
C ASN A 229 -4.71 -26.09 48.67
N VAL A 230 -6.00 -26.42 48.60
CA VAL A 230 -6.91 -26.37 49.75
C VAL A 230 -6.69 -27.63 50.59
N PRO A 231 -6.71 -27.57 51.93
CA PRO A 231 -6.61 -28.78 52.74
C PRO A 231 -7.71 -29.77 52.35
N LYS A 232 -7.30 -31.00 52.01
CA LYS A 232 -8.24 -32.08 51.72
C LYS A 232 -8.69 -32.68 53.04
N LEU A 233 -10.01 -32.79 53.22
CA LEU A 233 -10.60 -33.45 54.39
C LEU A 233 -10.14 -34.92 54.42
N GLN A 234 -9.39 -35.30 55.45
CA GLN A 234 -8.94 -36.66 55.68
C GLN A 234 -9.51 -37.16 56.99
N ASN A 235 -10.50 -38.05 56.90
CA ASN A 235 -11.13 -38.64 58.08
C ASN A 235 -10.71 -40.10 58.17
N PHE A 236 -10.15 -40.47 59.32
CA PHE A 236 -9.84 -41.86 59.63
C PHE A 236 -10.94 -42.41 60.54
N ILE A 237 -11.58 -43.49 60.09
CA ILE A 237 -12.64 -44.17 60.84
C ILE A 237 -12.04 -45.43 61.46
N PHE A 238 -12.00 -45.46 62.79
CA PHE A 238 -11.50 -46.58 63.56
C PHE A 238 -12.65 -47.40 64.15
N GLY A 239 -12.48 -48.73 64.20
CA GLY A 239 -13.45 -49.65 64.81
C GLY A 239 -14.33 -50.44 63.83
N LEU A 240 -14.08 -50.37 62.52
CA LEU A 240 -14.88 -51.05 61.48
C LEU A 240 -14.76 -52.59 61.45
N ARG A 241 -13.78 -53.17 62.16
CA ARG A 241 -13.59 -54.63 62.24
C ARG A 241 -14.12 -55.17 63.59
N GLY A 242 -15.43 -55.42 63.63
CA GLY A 242 -16.10 -56.38 64.52
C GLY A 242 -15.68 -56.41 65.99
N ARG A 243 -15.61 -55.25 66.66
CA ARG A 243 -15.37 -55.18 68.11
C ARG A 243 -16.67 -55.41 68.89
N LYS A 244 -16.58 -56.05 70.05
CA LYS A 244 -17.74 -56.35 70.92
C LYS A 244 -18.57 -55.11 71.32
N GLU A 245 -17.94 -53.94 71.40
CA GLU A 245 -18.58 -52.72 71.90
C GLU A 245 -19.32 -51.92 70.81
N ASN A 246 -19.14 -52.29 69.53
CA ASN A 246 -19.87 -51.72 68.37
C ASN A 246 -19.86 -50.17 68.25
N VAL A 247 -18.89 -49.48 68.87
CA VAL A 247 -18.70 -48.03 68.75
C VAL A 247 -17.69 -47.72 67.64
N GLN A 248 -18.02 -46.75 66.79
CA GLN A 248 -17.13 -46.22 65.76
C GLN A 248 -16.62 -44.85 66.17
N HIS A 249 -15.32 -44.60 65.99
CA HIS A 249 -14.71 -43.30 66.24
C HIS A 249 -14.20 -42.70 64.94
N VAL A 250 -14.57 -41.45 64.67
CA VAL A 250 -14.09 -40.69 63.52
C VAL A 250 -13.07 -39.68 64.00
N ILE A 251 -11.85 -39.76 63.49
CA ILE A 251 -10.76 -38.83 63.78
C ILE A 251 -10.49 -38.01 62.52
N SER A 252 -10.56 -36.68 62.63
CA SER A 252 -10.15 -35.78 61.54
C SER A 252 -8.63 -35.59 61.59
N LEU A 253 -7.96 -35.98 60.51
CA LEU A 253 -6.53 -35.81 60.29
C LEU A 253 -6.24 -34.63 59.35
N THR A 254 -7.24 -33.80 59.10
CA THR A 254 -7.14 -32.68 58.17
C THR A 254 -6.16 -31.64 58.72
N ARG A 255 -5.08 -31.36 57.99
CA ARG A 255 -4.07 -30.36 58.40
C ARG A 255 -4.72 -28.96 58.48
N PRO A 256 -4.54 -28.21 59.58
CA PRO A 256 -5.09 -26.87 59.71
C PRO A 256 -4.40 -25.90 58.72
N VAL A 257 -5.16 -24.91 58.22
CA VAL A 257 -4.68 -23.93 57.22
C VAL A 257 -3.67 -22.93 57.79
N ARG A 258 -3.56 -22.82 59.11
CA ARG A 258 -2.62 -21.93 59.79
C ARG A 258 -1.55 -22.75 60.50
N GLU A 259 -0.32 -22.63 60.02
CA GLU A 259 0.93 -22.88 60.73
C GLU A 259 1.73 -21.58 60.75
#